data_AF-A0A853EVS6-F1
#
_entry.id   AF-A0A853EVS6-F1
#
_cell.length_a   1.000
_cell.length_b   1.000
_cell.length_c   1.000
_cell.angle_alpha   90.00
_cell.angle_beta   90.00
_cell.angle_gamma   90.00
#
_symmetry.space_group_name_H-M   'P 1'
#
loop_
_entity.id
_entity.type
_entity.pdbx_description
1 polymer ?
#
loop_
_entity_poly.entity_id
_entity_poly.type
_entity_poly.pdbx_seq_one_letter_code
_entity_poly.pdbx_strand_id
1 'polypeptide(L)'
;MENQAQTYPAADASVAPDTSGTLDPLAALRLMLDETPADAVPVVPLDAEACDAITDDTLVCSCNNVSAGEIRGVVCSGVCSSLDDVQVLTRAGGGCGSCLPTVAGLVEVTLSRRGGC
;
A
#
# COMPACT_ATOMS: atom_id res chain seq x y z
N MET A 1 -31.72 25.08 33.06
CA MET A 1 -30.80 24.80 31.94
C MET A 1 -29.49 24.36 32.56
N GLU A 2 -29.46 23.11 33.01
CA GLU A 2 -28.32 22.50 33.68
C GLU A 2 -27.33 22.07 32.60
N ASN A 3 -26.21 22.80 32.51
CA ASN A 3 -25.09 22.43 31.65
C ASN A 3 -24.32 21.32 32.36
N GLN A 4 -24.73 20.07 32.12
CA GLN A 4 -24.10 18.89 32.67
C GLN A 4 -22.70 18.74 32.03
N ALA A 5 -21.67 19.10 32.81
CA ALA A 5 -20.30 18.73 32.55
C ALA A 5 -20.20 17.19 32.64
N GLN A 6 -20.25 16.53 31.48
CA GLN A 6 -19.99 15.10 31.40
C GLN A 6 -18.46 14.91 31.45
N THR A 7 -18.00 14.46 32.60
CA THR A 7 -16.62 14.06 32.86
C THR A 7 -16.23 12.93 31.91
N TYR A 8 -15.25 13.17 31.03
CA TYR A 8 -14.57 12.10 30.30
C TYR A 8 -13.75 11.27 31.30
N PRO A 9 -13.91 9.94 31.36
CA PRO A 9 -13.08 9.13 32.24
C PRO A 9 -11.62 9.25 31.79
N ALA A 10 -10.73 9.47 32.76
CA ALA A 10 -9.29 9.46 32.53
C ALA A 10 -8.90 8.06 32.00
N ALA A 11 -8.53 8.01 30.72
CA ALA A 11 -7.91 6.83 30.13
C ALA A 11 -6.65 6.48 30.94
N ASP A 12 -6.47 5.20 31.22
CA ASP A 12 -5.36 4.69 31.99
C ASP A 12 -4.05 4.92 31.24
N ALA A 13 -3.07 5.49 31.92
CA ALA A 13 -1.80 5.93 31.35
C ALA A 13 -0.80 4.78 31.06
N SER A 14 -1.27 3.55 30.78
CA SER A 14 -0.39 2.38 30.61
C SER A 14 -0.05 2.04 29.16
N VAL A 15 -0.69 2.66 28.16
CA VAL A 15 -0.34 2.47 26.75
C VAL A 15 0.37 3.72 26.28
N ALA A 16 1.70 3.74 26.39
CA ALA A 16 2.50 4.87 25.96
C ALA A 16 2.24 5.13 24.45
N PRO A 17 1.74 6.31 24.04
CA PRO A 17 1.78 6.70 22.65
C PRO A 17 3.22 7.12 22.35
N ASP A 18 3.95 6.33 21.56
CA ASP A 18 5.23 6.78 21.06
C ASP A 18 5.01 8.04 20.21
N THR A 19 5.64 9.10 20.72
CA THR A 19 5.56 10.50 20.39
C THR A 19 6.18 10.83 19.03
N SER A 20 5.38 11.42 18.13
CA SER A 20 5.88 12.53 17.30
C SER A 20 4.74 13.42 16.77
N GLY A 21 4.01 14.11 17.66
CA GLY A 21 3.42 15.43 17.42
C GLY A 21 2.51 15.69 16.20
N THR A 22 2.13 14.69 15.42
CA THR A 22 1.17 14.83 14.32
C THR A 22 -0.19 14.38 14.84
N LEU A 23 -1.15 15.29 14.83
CA LEU A 23 -2.57 14.94 14.90
C LEU A 23 -2.78 13.88 13.81
N ASP A 24 -2.96 12.60 14.16
CA ASP A 24 -3.37 11.60 13.18
C ASP A 24 -4.76 12.05 12.69
N PRO A 25 -4.87 12.58 11.46
CA PRO A 25 -6.12 13.16 10.98
C PRO A 25 -7.21 12.07 10.83
N LEU A 26 -6.81 10.80 10.87
CA LEU A 26 -7.70 9.64 10.77
C LEU A 26 -7.96 8.97 12.13
N ALA A 27 -7.38 9.42 13.24
CA ALA A 27 -7.57 8.78 14.55
C ALA A 27 -9.05 8.73 14.97
N ALA A 28 -9.80 9.82 14.75
CA ALA A 28 -11.22 9.84 15.05
C ALA A 28 -12.03 8.87 14.17
N LEU A 29 -11.66 8.74 12.89
CA LEU A 29 -12.31 7.82 11.96
C LEU A 29 -12.02 6.36 12.31
N ARG A 30 -10.78 6.05 12.70
CA ARG A 30 -10.37 4.72 13.16
C ARG A 30 -11.16 4.26 14.38
N LEU A 31 -11.34 5.15 15.35
CA LEU A 31 -12.15 4.87 16.53
C LEU A 31 -13.63 4.60 16.19
N MET A 32 -14.19 5.33 15.23
CA MET A 32 -15.57 5.10 14.77
C MET A 32 -15.75 3.77 14.03
N LEU A 33 -14.69 3.26 13.42
CA LEU A 33 -14.69 1.99 12.68
C LEU A 33 -14.26 0.79 13.55
N ASP A 34 -13.93 1.01 14.83
CA ASP A 34 -13.27 0.02 15.70
C ASP A 34 -11.97 -0.57 15.09
N GLU A 35 -11.33 0.17 14.18
CA GLU A 35 -10.10 -0.23 13.51
C GLU A 35 -8.91 0.26 14.32
N THR A 36 -8.08 -0.66 14.82
CA THR A 36 -6.81 -0.32 15.44
C THR A 36 -5.68 -0.34 14.41
N PRO A 37 -4.57 0.37 14.63
CA PRO A 37 -3.39 0.25 13.76
C PRO A 37 -2.86 -1.18 13.62
N ALA A 38 -3.15 -2.07 14.58
CA ALA A 38 -2.77 -3.47 14.53
C ALA A 38 -3.61 -4.30 13.54
N ASP A 39 -4.80 -3.83 13.17
CA ASP A 39 -5.69 -4.51 12.21
C ASP A 39 -5.30 -4.22 10.75
N ALA A 40 -4.41 -3.26 10.52
CA ALA A 40 -3.93 -2.93 9.19
C ALA A 40 -3.15 -4.11 8.58
N VAL A 41 -3.65 -4.64 7.47
CA VAL A 41 -2.94 -5.67 6.70
C VAL A 41 -1.86 -4.99 5.85
N PRO A 42 -0.57 -5.25 6.11
CA PRO A 42 0.49 -4.68 5.30
C PRO A 42 0.45 -5.24 3.88
N VAL A 43 0.77 -4.40 2.89
CA VAL A 43 1.05 -4.90 1.54
C VAL A 43 2.37 -5.65 1.59
N VAL A 44 2.29 -6.98 1.53
CA VAL A 44 3.45 -7.85 1.41
C VAL A 44 3.70 -8.10 -0.08
N PRO A 45 4.88 -7.76 -0.64
CA PRO A 45 5.21 -8.06 -2.03
C PRO A 45 5.12 -9.55 -2.31
N LEU A 46 4.64 -9.89 -3.51
CA LEU A 46 4.70 -11.26 -4.01
C LEU A 46 6.16 -11.71 -4.13
N ASP A 47 6.45 -12.96 -3.77
CA ASP A 47 7.81 -13.48 -3.83
C ASP A 47 8.34 -13.61 -5.27
N ALA A 48 9.67 -13.71 -5.40
CA ALA A 48 10.33 -13.71 -6.69
C ALA A 48 9.95 -14.91 -7.58
N GLU A 49 9.76 -16.10 -6.99
CA GLU A 49 9.42 -17.31 -7.75
C GLU A 49 8.01 -17.19 -8.34
N ALA A 50 7.05 -16.72 -7.55
CA ALA A 50 5.71 -16.42 -8.02
C ALA A 50 5.70 -15.29 -9.07
N CYS A 51 6.54 -14.26 -8.91
CA CYS A 51 6.68 -13.20 -9.92
C CYS A 51 7.25 -13.71 -11.25
N ASP A 52 8.23 -14.62 -11.20
CA ASP A 52 8.86 -15.22 -12.38
C ASP A 52 7.88 -16.14 -13.14
N ALA A 53 6.89 -16.71 -12.46
CA ALA A 53 5.82 -17.51 -13.08
C ALA A 53 4.77 -16.67 -13.85
N ILE A 54 4.72 -15.34 -13.63
CA ILE A 54 3.75 -14.45 -14.28
C ILE A 54 4.26 -14.03 -15.65
N THR A 55 3.61 -14.49 -16.72
CA THR A 55 3.93 -14.10 -18.10
C THR A 55 3.54 -12.65 -18.39
N ASP A 56 4.21 -12.02 -19.36
CA ASP A 56 4.00 -10.60 -19.71
C ASP A 56 2.57 -10.27 -20.17
N ASP A 57 1.89 -11.23 -20.82
CA ASP A 57 0.50 -11.08 -21.27
C ASP A 57 -0.52 -11.21 -20.13
N THR A 58 -0.09 -11.61 -18.92
CA THR A 58 -0.99 -11.79 -17.78
C THR A 58 -1.52 -10.44 -17.31
N LEU A 59 -2.85 -10.31 -17.22
CA LEU A 59 -3.49 -9.12 -16.66
C LEU A 59 -3.33 -9.10 -15.14
N VAL A 60 -2.58 -8.12 -14.62
CA VAL A 60 -2.29 -7.98 -13.18
C VAL A 60 -3.29 -7.05 -12.51
N CYS A 61 -3.60 -5.90 -13.13
CA CYS A 61 -4.57 -4.95 -12.61
C CYS A 61 -5.82 -4.92 -13.48
N SER A 62 -6.86 -5.64 -13.10
CA SER A 62 -8.13 -5.66 -13.85
C SER A 62 -8.83 -4.30 -13.87
N CYS A 63 -8.73 -3.50 -12.80
CA CYS A 63 -9.39 -2.20 -12.74
C CYS A 63 -8.84 -1.19 -13.76
N ASN A 64 -7.54 -1.24 -14.03
CA ASN A 64 -6.86 -0.30 -14.93
C ASN A 64 -6.39 -0.95 -16.23
N ASN A 65 -6.71 -2.23 -16.43
CA ASN A 65 -6.32 -3.03 -17.58
C ASN A 65 -4.79 -3.05 -17.85
N VAL A 66 -4.01 -3.31 -16.80
CA VAL A 66 -2.53 -3.31 -16.87
C VAL A 66 -2.00 -4.75 -16.79
N SER A 67 -1.15 -5.13 -17.74
CA SER A 67 -0.47 -6.44 -17.76
C SER A 67 0.86 -6.42 -17.02
N ALA A 68 1.39 -7.61 -16.71
CA ALA A 68 2.72 -7.75 -16.10
C ALA A 68 3.83 -7.21 -17.01
N GLY A 69 3.71 -7.42 -18.33
CA GLY A 69 4.66 -6.91 -19.31
C GLY A 69 4.69 -5.38 -19.38
N GLU A 70 3.53 -4.72 -19.21
CA GLU A 70 3.49 -3.26 -19.12
C GLU A 70 4.21 -2.73 -17.87
N ILE A 71 4.01 -3.38 -16.72
CA ILE A 71 4.71 -3.05 -15.46
C ILE A 71 6.22 -3.24 -15.62
N ARG A 72 6.67 -4.38 -16.14
CA ARG A 72 8.09 -4.63 -16.39
C ARG A 72 8.63 -3.61 -17.39
N GLY A 73 7.93 -3.37 -18.49
CA GLY A 73 8.32 -2.42 -19.53
C GLY A 73 8.56 -1.00 -18.99
N VAL A 74 7.67 -0.48 -18.14
CA VAL A 74 7.90 0.84 -17.52
C VAL A 74 9.12 0.81 -16.60
N VAL A 75 9.32 -0.24 -15.80
CA VAL A 75 10.51 -0.41 -14.94
C VAL A 75 11.79 -0.47 -15.75
N CYS A 76 11.79 -1.17 -16.87
CA CYS A 76 12.94 -1.34 -17.76
C CYS A 76 13.25 -0.07 -18.56
N SER A 77 12.26 0.80 -18.80
CA SER A 77 12.44 2.05 -19.56
C SER A 77 13.38 3.08 -18.89
N GLY A 78 13.76 2.86 -17.63
CA GLY A 78 14.63 3.77 -16.89
C GLY A 78 13.89 4.90 -16.16
N VAL A 79 12.62 5.16 -16.49
CA VAL A 79 11.88 6.35 -16.02
C VAL A 79 11.26 6.20 -14.63
N CYS A 80 11.10 4.98 -14.12
CA CYS A 80 10.59 4.72 -12.78
C CYS A 80 11.62 4.00 -11.90
N SER A 81 11.62 4.29 -10.60
CA SER A 81 12.56 3.74 -9.62
C SER A 81 11.87 3.19 -8.38
N SER A 82 10.54 3.26 -8.34
CA SER A 82 9.72 2.92 -7.20
C SER A 82 8.34 2.39 -7.63
N LEU A 83 7.63 1.79 -6.68
CA LEU A 83 6.23 1.40 -6.87
C LEU A 83 5.34 2.60 -7.18
N ASP A 84 5.58 3.74 -6.52
CA ASP A 84 4.81 4.97 -6.71
C ASP A 84 4.91 5.48 -8.16
N ASP A 85 6.12 5.49 -8.72
CA ASP A 85 6.32 5.86 -10.12
C ASP A 85 5.54 4.95 -11.07
N VAL A 86 5.49 3.64 -10.80
CA VAL A 86 4.70 2.68 -11.59
C VAL A 86 3.21 2.95 -11.45
N GLN A 87 2.73 3.28 -10.25
CA GLN A 87 1.34 3.68 -10.01
C GLN A 87 0.99 4.96 -10.78
N VAL A 88 1.87 5.95 -10.82
CA VAL A 88 1.66 7.19 -11.57
C VAL A 88 1.58 6.94 -13.07
N LEU A 89 2.46 6.10 -13.61
CA LEU A 89 2.59 5.85 -15.04
C LEU A 89 1.53 4.89 -15.59
N THR A 90 1.13 3.87 -14.81
CA THR A 90 0.25 2.77 -15.27
C THR A 90 -1.11 2.76 -14.58
N ARG A 91 -1.23 3.42 -13.41
CA ARG A 91 -2.39 3.34 -12.49
C ARG A 91 -2.59 1.97 -11.83
N ALA A 92 -1.72 0.99 -12.10
CA ALA A 92 -1.81 -0.32 -11.45
C ALA A 92 -1.71 -0.15 -9.92
N GLY A 93 -2.68 -0.67 -9.17
CA GLY A 93 -2.72 -0.53 -7.70
C GLY A 93 -3.42 0.72 -7.15
N GLY A 94 -3.70 1.74 -7.97
CA GLY A 94 -4.39 2.97 -7.54
C GLY A 94 -5.92 2.89 -7.46
N GLY A 95 -6.50 1.71 -7.72
CA GLY A 95 -7.96 1.46 -7.70
C GLY A 95 -8.39 0.71 -6.43
N CYS A 96 -8.82 -0.55 -6.59
CA CYS A 96 -9.27 -1.39 -5.48
C CYS A 96 -8.13 -1.97 -4.62
N GLY A 97 -6.88 -1.85 -5.06
CA GLY A 97 -5.70 -2.30 -4.33
C GLY A 97 -5.45 -3.82 -4.31
N SER A 98 -6.35 -4.67 -4.83
CA SER A 98 -6.19 -6.13 -4.75
C SER A 98 -4.95 -6.69 -5.45
N CYS A 99 -4.44 -5.97 -6.46
CA CYS A 99 -3.23 -6.34 -7.20
C CYS A 99 -1.93 -5.79 -6.57
N LEU A 100 -2.00 -4.98 -5.51
CA LEU A 100 -0.82 -4.31 -4.93
C LEU A 100 0.31 -5.27 -4.54
N PRO A 101 0.06 -6.43 -3.89
CA PRO A 101 1.11 -7.41 -3.62
C PRO A 101 1.87 -7.86 -4.87
N THR A 102 1.13 -8.18 -5.94
CA THR A 102 1.70 -8.61 -7.22
C THR A 102 2.46 -7.49 -7.91
N VAL A 103 1.90 -6.28 -7.96
CA VAL A 103 2.57 -5.11 -8.56
C VAL A 103 3.85 -4.78 -7.80
N ALA A 104 3.81 -4.75 -6.46
CA ALA A 104 4.99 -4.49 -5.63
C ALA A 104 6.10 -5.53 -5.87
N GLY A 105 5.75 -6.82 -5.89
CA GLY A 105 6.71 -7.90 -6.15
C GLY A 105 7.33 -7.80 -7.55
N LEU A 106 6.52 -7.57 -8.58
CA LEU A 106 7.01 -7.38 -9.95
C LEU A 106 7.96 -6.20 -10.07
N VAL A 107 7.65 -5.07 -9.43
CA VAL A 107 8.51 -3.89 -9.44
C VAL A 107 9.83 -4.16 -8.71
N GLU A 108 9.78 -4.76 -7.53
CA GLU A 108 10.97 -5.08 -6.73
C GLU A 108 11.91 -6.06 -7.46
N VAL A 109 11.35 -7.15 -8.01
CA VAL A 109 12.12 -8.14 -8.78
C VAL A 109 12.72 -7.52 -10.03
N THR A 110 11.94 -6.71 -10.76
CA THR A 110 12.42 -6.09 -12.01
C THR A 110 13.48 -5.03 -11.73
N LEU A 111 13.32 -4.21 -10.69
CA LEU A 111 14.34 -3.23 -10.27
C LEU A 111 15.63 -3.92 -9.82
N SER A 112 15.53 -5.03 -9.08
CA SER A 112 16.69 -5.83 -8.67
C SER A 112 17.43 -6.44 -9.86
N ARG A 113 16.71 -6.72 -10.96
CA ARG A 113 17.25 -7.32 -12.18
C ARG A 113 17.45 -6.34 -13.33
N ARG A 114 17.40 -5.02 -13.09
CA ARG A 114 17.46 -3.98 -14.15
C ARG A 114 18.66 -4.07 -15.10
N GLY A 115 19.71 -4.82 -14.76
CA GLY A 115 20.82 -5.11 -15.68
C GLY A 115 20.54 -6.19 -16.72
N GLY A 116 19.41 -6.90 -16.62
CA GLY A 116 18.99 -8.00 -17.49
C GLY A 116 17.66 -7.77 -18.20
N CYS A 117 17.18 -6.52 -18.24
CA CYS A 117 16.02 -6.11 -19.03
C CYS A 117 16.40 -5.49 -20.37
#